data_AF-A0A820X555-F1
#
_entry.id   AF-A0A820X555-F1
#
_cell.length_a   1.000
_cell.length_b   1.000
_cell.length_c   1.000
_cell.angle_alpha   90.00
_cell.angle_beta   90.00
_cell.angle_gamma   90.00
#
_symmetry.space_group_name_H-M   'P 1'
#
loop_
_entity.id
_entity.type
_entity.pdbx_description
1 polymer ?
#
loop_
_entity_poly.entity_id
_entity_poly.type
_entity_poly.pdbx_seq_one_letter_code
_entity_poly.pdbx_strand_id
1 'polypeptide(L)'
;MKDEVRQAIKSMKTNKATGPDGISIEMIQCLDELGVDIMTKLINKIYDTGELPEDLTKSVFIALPKKPGATECELHRTINLMSHVTKILLKILMMRMKSKTRPEIAKEQYGFMPDKSTRNAIFILRMIIERSIEVKHDIYLCFLDYTKAFDKVKHDNLFQILEQLDIDGKDLRLIRNLYWNQKA
;
A
#
# COMPACT_ATOMS: atom_id res chain seq x y z
N MET A 1 -12.73 -1.96 -16.16
CA MET A 1 -12.79 -2.90 -15.01
C MET A 1 -12.25 -4.31 -15.30
N LYS A 2 -12.84 -5.16 -16.17
CA LYS A 2 -12.38 -6.57 -16.31
C LYS A 2 -10.87 -6.69 -16.56
N ASP A 3 -10.33 -5.85 -17.43
CA ASP A 3 -8.88 -5.84 -17.71
C ASP A 3 -8.05 -5.35 -16.53
N GLU A 4 -8.55 -4.37 -15.75
CA GLU A 4 -7.90 -3.93 -14.52
C GLU A 4 -7.89 -5.03 -13.46
N VAL A 5 -8.97 -5.82 -13.36
CA VAL A 5 -9.05 -6.99 -12.48
C VAL A 5 -8.02 -8.04 -12.90
N ARG A 6 -7.96 -8.39 -14.20
CA ARG A 6 -6.95 -9.31 -14.73
C ARG A 6 -5.53 -8.80 -14.47
N GLN A 7 -5.28 -7.52 -14.73
CA GLN A 7 -3.99 -6.90 -14.51
C GLN A 7 -3.61 -6.91 -13.02
N ALA A 8 -4.55 -6.59 -12.14
CA ALA A 8 -4.35 -6.63 -10.70
C ALA A 8 -3.98 -8.05 -10.26
N ILE A 9 -4.79 -9.07 -10.60
CA ILE A 9 -4.54 -10.48 -10.27
C ILE A 9 -3.13 -10.92 -10.74
N LYS A 10 -2.78 -10.64 -11.99
CA LYS A 10 -1.46 -11.00 -12.55
C LYS A 10 -0.29 -10.29 -11.87
N SER A 11 -0.51 -9.06 -11.39
CA SER A 11 0.54 -8.26 -10.74
C SER A 11 0.79 -8.61 -9.27
N MET A 12 -0.06 -9.42 -8.66
CA MET A 12 0.08 -9.83 -7.28
C MET A 12 1.22 -10.84 -7.12
N LYS A 13 1.99 -10.69 -6.04
CA LYS A 13 3.10 -11.61 -5.72
C LYS A 13 2.57 -12.87 -5.05
N THR A 14 3.10 -14.02 -5.44
CA THR A 14 2.85 -15.33 -4.82
C THR A 14 3.60 -15.52 -3.51
N ASN A 15 3.36 -16.64 -2.82
CA ASN A 15 3.92 -17.01 -1.52
C ASN A 15 3.64 -15.95 -0.44
N LYS A 16 2.38 -15.51 -0.37
CA LYS A 16 1.89 -14.57 0.64
C LYS A 16 0.91 -15.27 1.57
N ALA A 17 0.96 -14.90 2.85
CA ALA A 17 -0.01 -15.38 3.83
C ALA A 17 -1.42 -14.93 3.44
N THR A 18 -2.38 -15.84 3.64
CA THR A 18 -3.80 -15.63 3.39
C THR A 18 -4.42 -14.70 4.44
N GLY A 19 -5.59 -14.14 4.12
CA GLY A 19 -6.43 -13.48 5.10
C GLY A 19 -7.26 -14.48 5.93
N PRO A 20 -8.22 -14.00 6.72
CA PRO A 20 -9.14 -14.85 7.48
C PRO A 20 -9.98 -15.80 6.61
N ASP A 21 -10.15 -15.48 5.33
CA ASP A 21 -10.90 -16.26 4.35
C ASP A 21 -10.16 -17.52 3.87
N GLY A 22 -8.86 -17.66 4.16
CA GLY A 22 -8.05 -18.79 3.74
C GLY A 22 -7.80 -18.88 2.23
N ILE A 23 -8.23 -17.88 1.44
CA ILE A 23 -8.08 -17.87 -0.01
C ILE A 23 -6.67 -17.35 -0.34
N SER A 24 -5.88 -18.17 -1.03
CA SER A 24 -4.53 -17.79 -1.47
C SER A 24 -4.54 -17.03 -2.79
N ILE A 25 -3.49 -16.26 -3.05
CA ILE A 25 -3.39 -15.52 -4.31
C ILE A 25 -3.19 -16.46 -5.51
N GLU A 26 -2.52 -17.58 -5.32
CA GLU A 26 -2.32 -18.63 -6.32
C GLU A 26 -3.66 -19.22 -6.76
N MET A 27 -4.58 -19.47 -5.82
CA MET A 27 -5.95 -19.91 -6.14
C MET A 27 -6.67 -18.90 -7.04
N ILE A 28 -6.52 -17.60 -6.75
CA ILE A 28 -7.12 -16.53 -7.56
C ILE A 28 -6.43 -16.40 -8.93
N GLN A 29 -5.12 -16.60 -9.00
CA GLN A 29 -4.36 -16.57 -10.26
C GLN A 29 -4.66 -17.78 -11.16
N CYS A 30 -5.11 -18.88 -10.59
CA CYS A 30 -5.58 -20.07 -11.31
C CYS A 30 -7.02 -19.98 -11.82
N LEU A 31 -7.75 -18.88 -11.54
CA LEU A 31 -9.10 -18.70 -12.04
C LEU A 31 -9.11 -18.70 -13.59
N ASP A 32 -10.07 -19.42 -14.14
CA ASP A 32 -10.39 -19.37 -15.56
C ASP A 32 -11.17 -18.10 -15.90
N GLU A 33 -11.59 -17.97 -17.16
CA GLU A 33 -12.34 -16.79 -17.62
C GLU A 33 -13.66 -16.59 -16.88
N LEU A 34 -14.36 -17.68 -16.54
CA LEU A 34 -15.58 -17.63 -15.75
C LEU A 34 -15.31 -17.09 -14.34
N GLY A 35 -14.25 -17.57 -13.69
CA GLY A 35 -13.82 -17.10 -12.37
C GLY A 35 -13.44 -15.61 -12.37
N VAL A 36 -12.72 -15.15 -13.40
CA VAL A 36 -12.40 -13.73 -13.59
C VAL A 36 -13.66 -12.90 -13.79
N ASP A 37 -14.66 -13.41 -14.51
CA ASP A 37 -15.95 -12.73 -14.68
C ASP A 37 -16.73 -12.59 -13.37
N ILE A 38 -16.75 -13.64 -12.55
CA ILE A 38 -17.37 -13.59 -11.22
C ILE A 38 -16.65 -12.58 -10.33
N MET A 39 -15.32 -12.62 -10.29
CA MET A 39 -14.50 -11.65 -9.55
C MET A 39 -14.79 -10.20 -10.01
N THR A 40 -14.90 -9.99 -11.32
CA THR A 40 -15.18 -8.68 -11.90
C THR A 40 -16.57 -8.19 -11.52
N LYS A 41 -17.59 -9.05 -11.54
CA LYS A 41 -18.95 -8.72 -11.09
C LYS A 41 -18.97 -8.31 -9.62
N LEU A 42 -18.25 -9.03 -8.76
CA LEU A 42 -18.11 -8.71 -7.34
C LEU A 42 -17.46 -7.33 -7.15
N ILE A 43 -16.32 -7.09 -7.79
CA ILE A 43 -15.58 -5.82 -7.70
C ILE A 43 -16.41 -4.65 -8.24
N ASN A 44 -17.12 -4.82 -9.35
CA ASN A 44 -18.02 -3.79 -9.87
C ASN A 44 -19.14 -3.47 -8.89
N LYS A 45 -19.77 -4.49 -8.29
CA LYS A 45 -20.83 -4.28 -7.30
C LYS A 45 -20.31 -3.46 -6.10
N ILE A 46 -19.15 -3.83 -5.57
CA ILE A 46 -18.49 -3.08 -4.49
C ILE A 46 -18.17 -1.66 -4.92
N TYR A 47 -17.68 -1.47 -6.15
CA TYR A 47 -17.34 -0.15 -6.69
C TYR A 47 -18.56 0.76 -6.83
N ASP A 48 -19.67 0.23 -7.30
CA ASP A 48 -20.91 0.96 -7.53
C ASP A 48 -21.63 1.31 -6.23
N THR A 49 -21.72 0.37 -5.27
CA THR A 49 -22.36 0.63 -3.98
C THR A 49 -21.44 1.41 -3.02
N GLY A 50 -20.13 1.19 -3.10
CA GLY A 50 -19.15 1.65 -2.12
C GLY A 50 -19.07 0.75 -0.89
N GLU A 51 -19.82 -0.35 -0.85
CA GLU A 51 -19.93 -1.23 0.31
C GLU A 51 -19.15 -2.53 0.09
N LEU A 52 -18.32 -2.88 1.07
CA LEU A 52 -17.62 -4.14 1.09
C LEU A 52 -18.43 -5.19 1.86
N PRO A 53 -18.54 -6.43 1.35
CA PRO A 53 -19.02 -7.56 2.14
C PRO A 53 -18.24 -7.67 3.46
N GLU A 54 -18.94 -8.04 4.53
CA GLU A 54 -18.36 -8.11 5.87
C GLU A 54 -17.10 -8.98 5.92
N ASP A 55 -17.11 -10.13 5.24
CA ASP A 55 -15.96 -11.04 5.19
C ASP A 55 -14.72 -10.43 4.53
N LEU A 56 -14.89 -9.46 3.62
CA LEU A 56 -13.79 -8.73 2.99
C LEU A 56 -13.26 -7.57 3.85
N THR A 57 -13.95 -7.22 4.93
CA THR A 57 -13.53 -6.20 5.90
C THR A 57 -12.81 -6.77 7.12
N LYS A 58 -12.91 -8.08 7.35
CA LYS A 58 -12.23 -8.81 8.43
C LYS A 58 -10.74 -8.95 8.13
N SER A 59 -9.91 -8.87 9.16
CA SER A 59 -8.47 -8.85 8.98
C SER A 59 -7.72 -9.36 10.22
N VAL A 60 -6.71 -10.20 10.05
CA VAL A 60 -5.96 -10.78 11.18
C VAL A 60 -4.75 -9.91 11.51
N PHE A 61 -4.66 -9.43 12.74
CA PHE A 61 -3.50 -8.71 13.25
C PHE A 61 -2.47 -9.67 13.84
N ILE A 62 -1.24 -9.62 13.33
CA ILE A 62 -0.10 -10.42 13.80
C ILE A 62 0.99 -9.47 14.29
N ALA A 63 1.42 -9.64 15.55
CA ALA A 63 2.57 -8.92 16.09
C ALA A 63 3.88 -9.66 15.76
N LEU A 64 4.71 -9.07 14.90
CA LEU A 64 6.03 -9.62 14.59
C LEU A 64 7.12 -8.93 15.42
N PRO A 65 8.00 -9.67 16.11
CA PRO A 65 9.10 -9.07 16.85
C PRO A 65 10.11 -8.42 15.89
N LYS A 66 10.55 -7.19 16.18
CA LYS A 66 11.60 -6.48 15.41
C LYS A 66 12.99 -7.07 15.65
N LYS A 67 13.20 -7.70 16.81
CA LYS A 67 14.45 -8.36 17.23
C LYS A 67 14.15 -9.61 18.08
N PRO A 68 15.05 -10.60 18.12
CA PRO A 68 14.90 -11.75 19.00
C PRO A 68 14.72 -11.33 20.47
N GLY A 69 13.82 -11.99 21.20
CA GLY A 69 13.57 -11.72 22.63
C GLY A 69 12.80 -10.42 22.91
N ALA A 70 12.11 -9.84 21.93
CA ALA A 70 11.26 -8.67 22.15
C ALA A 70 10.11 -9.00 23.11
N THR A 71 10.03 -8.29 24.23
CA THR A 71 8.96 -8.43 25.25
C THR A 71 8.01 -7.23 25.26
N GLU A 72 8.52 -6.04 24.91
CA GLU A 72 7.73 -4.80 24.88
C GLU A 72 6.92 -4.66 23.58
N CYS A 73 5.71 -4.11 23.66
CA CYS A 73 4.82 -3.94 22.50
C CYS A 73 5.44 -3.06 21.41
N GLU A 74 6.22 -2.03 21.77
CA GLU A 74 6.84 -1.10 20.81
C GLU A 74 7.95 -1.76 19.97
N LEU A 75 8.51 -2.85 20.47
CA LEU A 75 9.49 -3.67 19.78
C LEU A 75 8.83 -4.67 18.82
N HIS A 76 7.50 -4.67 18.73
CA HIS A 76 6.76 -5.44 17.73
C HIS A 76 6.31 -4.53 16.58
N ARG A 77 6.19 -5.13 15.41
CA ARG A 77 5.54 -4.56 14.24
C ARG A 77 4.24 -5.32 14.04
N THR A 78 3.12 -4.63 14.18
CA THR A 78 1.83 -5.19 13.82
C THR A 78 1.71 -5.28 12.29
N ILE A 79 1.35 -6.46 11.79
CA ILE A 79 1.02 -6.70 10.39
C ILE A 79 -0.46 -7.05 10.32
N ASN A 80 -1.15 -6.46 9.35
CA ASN A 80 -2.52 -6.80 9.04
C ASN A 80 -2.59 -7.76 7.84
N LEU A 81 -3.21 -8.93 8.03
CA LEU A 81 -3.55 -9.87 6.97
C LEU A 81 -5.02 -9.75 6.58
N MET A 82 -5.27 -9.07 5.47
CA MET A 82 -6.58 -8.98 4.83
C MET A 82 -6.73 -9.95 3.65
N SER A 83 -7.98 -10.20 3.25
CA SER A 83 -8.34 -10.98 2.06
C SER A 83 -7.57 -10.54 0.82
N HIS A 84 -7.16 -11.51 -0.01
CA HIS A 84 -6.56 -11.21 -1.31
C HIS A 84 -7.53 -10.53 -2.27
N VAL A 85 -8.84 -10.75 -2.13
CA VAL A 85 -9.86 -10.04 -2.92
C VAL A 85 -9.84 -8.54 -2.59
N THR A 86 -9.79 -8.19 -1.30
CA THR A 86 -9.66 -6.79 -0.85
C THR A 86 -8.34 -6.18 -1.33
N LYS A 87 -7.23 -6.92 -1.31
CA LYS A 87 -5.95 -6.46 -1.87
C LYS A 87 -6.01 -6.23 -3.38
N ILE A 88 -6.77 -7.03 -4.13
CA ILE A 88 -6.98 -6.83 -5.57
C ILE A 88 -7.76 -5.53 -5.82
N LEU A 89 -8.83 -5.27 -5.07
CA LEU A 89 -9.56 -4.00 -5.14
C LEU A 89 -8.63 -2.80 -4.86
N LEU A 90 -7.85 -2.86 -3.76
CA LEU A 90 -6.87 -1.83 -3.42
C LEU A 90 -5.81 -1.65 -4.52
N LYS A 91 -5.38 -2.73 -5.16
CA LYS A 91 -4.44 -2.69 -6.27
C LYS A 91 -5.02 -1.94 -7.46
N ILE A 92 -6.29 -2.17 -7.80
CA ILE A 92 -7.00 -1.45 -8.87
C ILE A 92 -7.06 0.05 -8.55
N LEU A 93 -7.51 0.42 -7.34
CA LEU A 93 -7.56 1.82 -6.90
C LEU A 93 -6.19 2.48 -6.97
N MET A 94 -5.16 1.81 -6.46
CA MET A 94 -3.78 2.29 -6.51
C MET A 94 -3.30 2.50 -7.96
N MET A 95 -3.63 1.60 -8.89
CA MET A 95 -3.26 1.76 -10.31
C MET A 95 -3.93 2.96 -10.96
N ARG A 96 -5.19 3.25 -10.64
CA ARG A 96 -5.94 4.42 -11.13
C ARG A 96 -5.38 5.74 -10.60
N MET A 97 -5.12 5.79 -9.31
CA MET A 97 -4.63 7.00 -8.64
C MET A 97 -3.19 7.36 -9.01
N LYS A 98 -2.41 6.37 -9.47
CA LYS A 98 -0.98 6.50 -9.72
C LYS A 98 -0.61 7.63 -10.68
N SER A 99 -1.41 7.89 -11.71
CA SER A 99 -1.14 8.98 -12.67
C SER A 99 -1.34 10.37 -12.05
N LYS A 100 -2.27 10.47 -11.08
CA LYS A 100 -2.58 11.73 -10.36
C LYS A 100 -1.61 11.98 -9.21
N THR A 101 -1.16 10.94 -8.51
CA THR A 101 -0.24 11.09 -7.37
C THR A 101 1.22 11.22 -7.76
N ARG A 102 1.66 10.63 -8.88
CA ARG A 102 3.07 10.64 -9.27
C ARG A 102 3.68 12.02 -9.55
N PRO A 103 3.01 12.94 -10.25
CA PRO A 103 3.55 14.27 -10.52
C PRO A 103 3.90 15.05 -9.26
N GLU A 104 3.18 14.80 -8.16
CA GLU A 104 3.36 15.48 -6.87
C GLU A 104 4.48 14.90 -6.01
N ILE A 105 5.01 13.72 -6.36
CA ILE A 105 6.06 13.08 -5.59
C ILE A 105 7.42 13.65 -6.02
N ALA A 106 8.14 14.22 -5.06
CA ALA A 106 9.48 14.76 -5.26
C ALA A 106 10.44 13.73 -5.90
N LYS A 107 11.36 14.20 -6.75
CA LYS A 107 12.35 13.34 -7.43
C LYS A 107 13.31 12.67 -6.45
N GLU A 108 13.47 13.25 -5.26
CA GLU A 108 14.31 12.80 -4.17
C GLU A 108 13.62 11.72 -3.31
N GLN A 109 12.34 11.40 -3.56
CA GLN A 109 11.67 10.30 -2.89
C GLN A 109 12.15 8.95 -3.44
N TYR A 110 12.78 8.14 -2.60
CA TYR A 110 13.23 6.78 -2.93
C TYR A 110 12.30 5.69 -2.38
N GLY A 111 11.62 5.97 -1.26
CA GLY A 111 10.70 5.01 -0.66
C GLY A 111 9.49 4.74 -1.54
N PHE A 112 9.14 3.47 -1.73
CA PHE A 112 7.94 3.02 -2.48
C PHE A 112 7.86 3.48 -3.94
N MET A 113 8.96 3.98 -4.51
CA MET A 113 9.05 4.37 -5.91
C MET A 113 9.60 3.23 -6.77
N PRO A 114 9.09 3.04 -8.00
CA PRO A 114 9.69 2.06 -8.93
C PRO A 114 11.13 2.46 -9.23
N ASP A 115 11.98 1.48 -9.53
CA ASP A 115 13.34 1.68 -10.02
C ASP A 115 14.25 2.50 -9.07
N LYS A 116 13.80 2.71 -7.83
CA LYS A 116 14.55 3.34 -6.75
C LYS A 116 14.69 2.38 -5.59
N SER A 117 15.88 2.34 -5.01
CA SER A 117 16.20 1.47 -3.89
C SER A 117 16.99 2.23 -2.82
N THR A 118 17.04 1.68 -1.62
CA THR A 118 17.90 2.20 -0.54
C THR A 118 19.36 2.26 -0.95
N ARG A 119 19.83 1.32 -1.80
CA ARG A 119 21.20 1.34 -2.32
C ARG A 119 21.46 2.58 -3.17
N ASN A 120 20.51 3.01 -4.01
CA ASN A 120 20.63 4.22 -4.81
C ASN A 120 20.72 5.46 -3.91
N ALA A 121 19.87 5.55 -2.88
CA ALA A 121 19.89 6.66 -1.92
C ALA A 121 21.22 6.74 -1.16
N ILE A 122 21.72 5.61 -0.66
CA ILE A 122 23.02 5.53 0.03
C ILE A 122 24.17 5.93 -0.91
N PHE A 123 24.14 5.46 -2.15
CA PHE A 123 25.16 5.80 -3.14
C PHE A 123 25.20 7.31 -3.40
N ILE A 124 24.05 7.95 -3.59
CA ILE A 124 23.96 9.41 -3.81
C ILE A 124 24.46 10.18 -2.59
N LEU A 125 24.04 9.79 -1.38
CA LEU A 125 24.51 10.41 -0.15
C LEU A 125 26.04 10.30 -0.04
N ARG A 126 26.60 9.13 -0.35
CA ARG A 126 28.05 8.91 -0.33
C ARG A 126 28.78 9.80 -1.34
N MET A 127 28.26 9.91 -2.56
CA MET A 127 28.82 10.80 -3.59
C MET A 127 28.84 12.27 -3.14
N ILE A 128 27.78 12.73 -2.48
CA ILE A 128 27.71 14.11 -1.95
C ILE A 128 28.78 14.30 -0.87
N ILE A 129 28.92 13.36 0.06
CA ILE A 129 29.93 13.42 1.14
C ILE A 129 31.35 13.44 0.54
N GLU A 130 31.66 12.52 -0.36
CA GLU A 130 32.98 12.43 -1.01
C GLU A 130 33.31 13.73 -1.75
N ARG A 131 32.34 14.29 -2.48
CA ARG A 131 32.52 15.55 -3.20
C ARG A 131 32.76 16.73 -2.26
N SER A 132 32.03 16.82 -1.15
CA SER A 132 32.23 17.86 -0.12
C SER A 132 33.63 17.79 0.49
N ILE A 133 34.14 16.58 0.74
CA ILE A 133 35.51 16.37 1.24
C ILE A 133 36.54 16.83 0.21
N GLU A 134 36.39 16.46 -1.07
CA GLU A 134 37.29 16.87 -2.15
C GLU A 134 37.45 18.40 -2.24
N VAL A 135 36.34 19.14 -2.11
CA VAL A 135 36.33 20.60 -2.21
C VAL A 135 36.56 21.31 -0.87
N LYS A 136 36.87 20.55 0.20
CA LYS A 136 37.10 21.05 1.57
C LYS A 136 35.94 21.91 2.09
N HIS A 137 34.72 21.48 1.83
CA HIS A 137 33.51 22.12 2.34
C HIS A 137 32.89 21.27 3.44
N ASP A 138 32.55 21.90 4.55
CA ASP A 138 31.89 21.22 5.66
C ASP A 138 30.49 20.75 5.25
N ILE A 139 30.13 19.53 5.67
CA ILE A 139 28.82 18.94 5.42
C ILE A 139 28.22 18.48 6.74
N TYR A 140 26.94 18.80 6.94
CA TYR A 140 26.16 18.37 8.10
C TYR A 140 24.96 17.55 7.63
N LEU A 141 24.73 16.41 8.27
CA LEU A 141 23.63 15.51 7.96
C LEU A 141 22.60 15.55 9.09
N CYS A 142 21.33 15.76 8.73
CA CYS A 142 20.20 15.67 9.65
C CYS A 142 19.31 14.49 9.27
N PHE A 143 19.14 13.55 10.20
CA PHE A 143 18.27 12.39 10.01
C PHE A 143 16.96 12.60 10.76
N LEU A 144 15.85 12.48 10.04
CA LEU A 144 14.49 12.62 10.57
C LEU A 144 13.77 11.28 10.46
N ASP A 145 13.16 10.82 11.55
CA ASP A 145 12.33 9.62 11.59
C ASP A 145 10.99 9.89 12.26
N TYR A 146 9.90 9.44 11.63
CA TYR A 146 8.55 9.66 12.12
C TYR A 146 8.08 8.48 12.98
N THR A 147 7.77 8.73 14.24
CA THR A 147 7.24 7.70 15.15
C THR A 147 5.84 7.25 14.72
N LYS A 148 5.67 5.96 14.43
CA LYS A 148 4.38 5.34 14.07
C LYS A 148 3.71 6.05 12.87
N ALA A 149 4.47 6.27 11.81
CA ALA A 149 4.07 7.09 10.65
C ALA A 149 2.71 6.70 10.03
N PHE A 150 2.38 5.40 9.96
CA PHE A 150 1.09 4.93 9.42
C PHE A 150 -0.07 5.09 10.41
N ASP A 151 0.19 4.90 11.71
CA ASP A 151 -0.85 4.97 12.76
C ASP A 151 -1.23 6.41 13.10
N LYS A 152 -0.34 7.38 12.83
CA LYS A 152 -0.53 8.81 13.15
C LYS A 152 -1.05 9.66 11.98
N VAL A 153 -1.44 9.04 10.86
CA VAL A 153 -1.98 9.78 9.73
C VAL A 153 -3.33 10.40 10.10
N LYS A 154 -3.47 11.72 9.94
CA LYS A 154 -4.76 12.40 10.07
C LYS A 154 -5.60 12.12 8.82
N HIS A 155 -6.56 11.22 8.94
CA HIS A 155 -7.34 10.76 7.79
C HIS A 155 -8.11 11.89 7.09
N ASP A 156 -8.67 12.86 7.84
CA ASP A 156 -9.36 14.01 7.24
C ASP A 156 -8.45 14.82 6.31
N ASN A 157 -7.22 15.11 6.76
CA ASN A 157 -6.22 15.78 5.94
C ASN A 157 -5.81 14.94 4.74
N LEU A 158 -5.68 13.61 4.90
CA LEU A 158 -5.39 12.71 3.79
C LEU A 158 -6.49 12.78 2.73
N PHE A 159 -7.76 12.77 3.10
CA PHE A 159 -8.86 12.85 2.13
C PHE A 159 -8.93 14.21 1.45
N GLN A 160 -8.67 15.30 2.15
CA GLN A 160 -8.57 16.64 1.55
C GLN A 160 -7.46 16.69 0.49
N ILE A 161 -6.29 16.10 0.79
CA ILE A 161 -5.19 16.01 -0.18
C ILE A 161 -5.62 15.17 -1.39
N LEU A 162 -6.29 14.04 -1.18
CA LEU A 162 -6.77 13.21 -2.30
C LEU A 162 -7.78 13.96 -3.18
N GLU A 163 -8.70 14.72 -2.59
CA GLU A 163 -9.65 15.56 -3.33
C GLU A 163 -8.93 16.65 -4.14
N GLN A 164 -7.90 17.29 -3.57
CA GLN A 164 -7.06 18.28 -4.27
C GLN A 164 -6.28 17.68 -5.46
N LEU A 165 -6.03 16.37 -5.45
CA LEU A 165 -5.40 15.64 -6.56
C LEU A 165 -6.42 15.07 -7.55
N ASP A 166 -7.67 15.56 -7.52
CA ASP A 166 -8.79 15.06 -8.30
C ASP A 166 -9.09 13.57 -8.07
N ILE A 167 -8.71 13.01 -6.91
CA ILE A 167 -9.09 11.65 -6.52
C ILE A 167 -10.36 11.74 -5.68
N ASP A 168 -11.49 11.71 -6.38
CA ASP A 168 -12.81 11.99 -5.83
C ASP A 168 -13.83 10.89 -6.17
N GLY A 169 -15.11 11.17 -5.90
CA GLY A 169 -16.23 10.30 -6.26
C GLY A 169 -16.14 8.89 -5.67
N LYS A 170 -16.27 7.88 -6.55
CA LYS A 170 -16.35 6.46 -6.14
C LYS A 170 -15.03 5.94 -5.57
N ASP A 171 -13.89 6.37 -6.10
CA ASP A 171 -12.57 5.95 -5.63
C ASP A 171 -12.34 6.44 -4.19
N LEU A 172 -12.58 7.73 -3.93
CA LEU A 172 -12.44 8.31 -2.59
C LEU A 172 -13.42 7.71 -1.58
N ARG A 173 -14.69 7.51 -1.98
CA ARG A 173 -15.71 6.87 -1.15
C ARG A 173 -15.27 5.49 -0.69
N LEU A 174 -14.72 4.68 -1.60
CA LEU A 174 -14.21 3.35 -1.25
C LEU A 174 -13.04 3.41 -0.28
N ILE A 175 -12.09 4.32 -0.49
CA ILE A 175 -10.95 4.50 0.41
C ILE A 175 -11.44 4.89 1.80
N ARG A 176 -12.38 5.85 1.91
CA ARG A 176 -12.99 6.23 3.19
C ARG A 176 -13.66 5.02 3.87
N ASN A 177 -14.53 4.31 3.15
CA ASN A 177 -15.24 3.16 3.71
C ASN A 177 -14.28 2.05 4.16
N LEU A 178 -13.16 1.84 3.46
CA LEU A 178 -12.12 0.90 3.86
C LEU A 178 -11.40 1.30 5.15
N TYR A 179 -11.18 2.59 5.41
CA TYR A 179 -10.57 3.04 6.66
C TYR A 179 -11.51 2.94 7.86
N TRP A 180 -12.80 3.28 7.69
CA TRP A 180 -13.76 3.28 8.81
C TRP A 180 -14.43 1.94 9.10
N ASN A 181 -14.55 1.05 8.10
CA ASN A 181 -15.26 -0.21 8.27
C ASN A 181 -14.34 -1.43 8.45
N GLN A 182 -13.02 -1.23 8.53
CA GLN A 182 -12.10 -2.34 8.81
C GLN A 182 -12.32 -2.88 10.23
N LYS A 183 -12.48 -4.20 10.33
CA LYS A 183 -12.67 -4.90 11.61
C LYS A 183 -11.54 -5.91 11.82
N ALA A 184 -11.08 -5.98 13.07
CA ALA A 184 -10.21 -7.06 13.56
C ALA A 184 -11.02 -8.34 13.76
#